data_AF-A0AAW3RBG9-F1
#
_entry.id   AF-A0AAW3RBG9-F1
#
_cell.length_a   1.000
_cell.length_b   1.000
_cell.length_c   1.000
_cell.angle_alpha   90.00
_cell.angle_beta   90.00
_cell.angle_gamma   90.00
#
_symmetry.space_group_name_H-M   'P 1'
#
loop_
_entity.id
_entity.type
_entity.pdbx_description
1 polymer ?
#
loop_
_entity_poly.entity_id
_entity_poly.type
_entity_poly.pdbx_seq_one_letter_code
_entity_poly.pdbx_strand_id
1 'polypeptide(L)' 'MTKKFLTAHNIAFEEKNINTNPEYVDYLKNQGFHAVPVVEINGEDSIAGFRPDALKQLAV' A
#
# COMPACT_ATOMS: atom_id res chain seq x y z
N MET A 1 -9.98 -2.19 4.60
CA MET A 1 -10.38 -3.39 3.84
C MET A 1 -9.19 -4.06 3.14
N THR A 2 -8.16 -3.32 2.72
CA THR A 2 -6.90 -3.84 2.13
C THR A 2 -6.19 -4.91 2.96
N LYS A 3 -6.00 -4.68 4.26
CA LYS A 3 -5.35 -5.66 5.15
C LYS A 3 -6.06 -7.00 5.19
N LYS A 4 -7.39 -7.00 5.31
CA LYS A 4 -8.19 -8.25 5.36
C LYS A 4 -8.02 -9.06 4.08
N PHE A 5 -7.89 -8.39 2.94
CA PHE A 5 -7.64 -9.04 1.66
C PHE A 5 -6.24 -9.66 1.61
N LEU A 6 -5.19 -8.90 1.94
CA LEU A 6 -3.81 -9.39 1.96
C LEU A 6 -3.62 -10.55 2.94
N THR A 7 -4.20 -10.46 4.14
CA THR A 7 -4.19 -11.55 5.13
C THR A 7 -4.96 -12.78 4.65
N ALA A 8 -6.11 -12.62 4.01
CA ALA A 8 -6.89 -13.74 3.48
C ALA A 8 -6.18 -14.46 2.33
N HIS A 9 -5.37 -13.74 1.56
CA HIS A 9 -4.57 -14.29 0.47
C HIS A 9 -3.15 -14.69 0.90
N ASN A 10 -2.84 -14.68 2.20
CA ASN A 10 -1.53 -15.04 2.74
C ASN A 10 -0.35 -14.21 2.17
N ILE A 11 -0.63 -13.01 1.67
CA ILE A 11 0.36 -12.09 1.11
C ILE A 11 1.06 -11.41 2.28
N ALA A 12 2.39 -11.55 2.36
CA ALA A 12 3.19 -10.82 3.35
C ALA A 12 3.16 -9.32 3.00
N PHE A 13 2.63 -8.51 3.92
CA PHE A 13 2.61 -7.05 3.78
C PHE A 13 3.12 -6.40 5.05
N GLU A 14 3.78 -5.26 4.87
CA GLU A 14 4.18 -4.40 5.97
C GLU A 14 3.21 -3.22 6.06
N GLU A 15 2.68 -2.96 7.25
CA GLU A 15 1.87 -1.76 7.47
C GLU A 15 2.76 -0.61 7.92
N LYS A 16 2.87 0.41 7.08
CA LYS A 16 3.51 1.68 7.43
C LYS A 16 2.45 2.74 7.67
N ASN A 17 2.19 3.06 8.93
CA ASN A 17 1.18 4.03 9.31
C ASN A 17 1.80 5.42 9.45
N ILE A 18 1.39 6.34 8.56
CA ILE A 18 1.84 7.73 8.56
C ILE A 18 1.45 8.52 9.81
N ASN A 19 0.43 8.09 10.56
CA ASN A 19 0.04 8.73 11.82
C ASN A 19 1.02 8.41 12.95
N THR A 20 1.64 7.22 12.90
CA THR A 20 2.60 6.75 13.90
C THR A 20 4.02 7.14 13.52
N ASN A 21 4.31 7.15 12.22
CA ASN A 21 5.62 7.42 11.64
C ASN A 21 5.48 8.53 10.58
N PRO A 22 5.59 9.81 10.98
CA PRO A 22 5.44 10.94 10.06
C PRO A 22 6.54 10.99 8.99
N GLU A 23 7.67 10.31 9.17
CA GLU A 23 8.73 10.13 8.16
C GLU A 23 8.20 9.54 6.85
N TYR A 24 7.18 8.69 6.91
CA TYR A 24 6.56 8.12 5.71
C TYR A 24 5.72 9.14 4.94
N VAL A 25 5.29 10.25 5.56
CA VAL A 25 4.61 11.33 4.85
C VAL A 25 5.57 11.99 3.85
N ASP A 26 6.80 12.24 4.27
CA ASP A 26 7.82 12.81 3.40
C ASP A 26 8.27 11.82 2.33
N TYR A 27 8.33 10.53 2.66
CA TYR A 27 8.53 9.46 1.67
C TYR A 27 7.47 9.47 0.57
N LEU A 28 6.18 9.50 0.95
CA LEU A 28 5.06 9.53 0.01
C LEU A 28 5.07 10.80 -0.84
N LYS A 29 5.37 11.96 -0.24
CA LYS A 29 5.51 13.22 -0.98
C LYS A 29 6.65 13.18 -2.00
N ASN A 30 7.81 12.62 -1.64
CA ASN A 30 8.93 12.46 -2.57
C ASN A 30 8.58 11.53 -3.75
N GLN A 31 7.75 10.53 -3.50
CA GLN A 31 7.20 9.65 -4.53
C GLN A 31 6.10 10.32 -5.39
N GLY A 32 5.67 11.54 -5.06
CA GLY A 32 4.61 12.26 -5.76
C GLY A 32 3.19 11.83 -5.36
N PHE A 33 3.05 11.06 -4.28
CA PHE A 33 1.75 10.66 -3.77
C PHE A 33 1.17 11.74 -2.85
N HIS A 34 -0.04 12.20 -3.19
CA HIS A 34 -0.78 13.21 -2.44
C HIS A 34 -1.97 12.65 -1.65
N ALA A 35 -2.25 11.34 -1.79
CA ALA A 35 -3.40 10.69 -1.17
C ALA A 35 -3.00 9.32 -0.58
N VAL A 36 -3.59 9.01 0.58
CA VAL A 36 -3.51 7.70 1.24
C VAL A 36 -4.86 6.98 1.17
N PRO A 37 -4.92 5.64 1.24
CA PRO A 37 -3.82 4.68 1.46
C PRO A 37 -2.94 4.47 0.21
N VAL A 38 -1.64 4.18 0.38
CA VAL A 38 -0.74 3.79 -0.72
C VAL A 38 -0.27 2.35 -0.48
N VAL A 39 -0.26 1.54 -1.52
CA VAL A 39 0.20 0.15 -1.49
C VAL A 39 1.43 0.05 -2.38
N GLU A 40 2.60 -0.16 -1.77
CA GLU A 40 3.82 -0.43 -2.51
C GLU A 40 3.97 -1.92 -2.75
N ILE A 41 4.31 -2.28 -3.98
CA ILE A 41 4.52 -3.66 -4.40
C ILE A 41 5.99 -3.80 -4.77
N ASN A 42 6.68 -4.76 -4.16
CA ASN A 42 8.07 -5.03 -4.51
C ASN A 42 8.15 -5.57 -5.94
N GLY A 43 8.61 -4.73 -6.88
CA GLY A 43 8.78 -5.08 -8.29
C GLY A 43 7.67 -4.61 -9.23
N GLU A 44 6.66 -3.90 -8.73
CA GLU A 44 5.60 -3.27 -9.56
C GLU A 44 5.37 -1.80 -9.17
N ASP A 45 4.53 -1.12 -9.94
CA ASP A 45 4.13 0.25 -9.67
C ASP A 45 3.35 0.37 -8.36
N SER A 46 3.78 1.31 -7.51
CA SER A 46 3.10 1.66 -6.26
C SER A 46 1.71 2.22 -6.55
N ILE A 47 0.70 1.68 -5.88
CA ILE A 47 -0.71 2.01 -6.11
C ILE A 47 -1.15 3.03 -5.07
N ALA A 48 -1.56 4.21 -5.54
CA ALA A 48 -2.24 5.19 -4.72
C ALA A 48 -3.75 4.90 -4.64
N GLY A 49 -4.27 4.87 -3.41
CA GLY A 49 -5.68 4.66 -3.08
C GLY A 49 -6.05 3.21 -2.79
N PHE A 50 -7.32 2.99 -2.47
CA PHE A 50 -7.88 1.66 -2.30
C PHE A 50 -8.32 1.08 -3.65
N ARG A 51 -7.48 0.25 -4.26
CA ARG A 51 -7.76 -0.41 -5.55
C ARG A 51 -7.89 -1.93 -5.37
N PRO A 52 -9.10 -2.46 -5.21
CA PRO A 52 -9.32 -3.89 -5.06
C PRO A 52 -8.91 -4.71 -6.29
N ASP A 53 -9.00 -4.13 -7.50
CA ASP A 53 -8.59 -4.79 -8.74
C ASP A 53 -7.09 -5.09 -8.78
N ALA A 54 -6.27 -4.14 -8.35
CA ALA A 54 -4.82 -4.29 -8.31
C ALA A 54 -4.37 -5.20 -7.15
N LEU A 55 -5.08 -5.15 -6.01
CA LEU A 55 -4.88 -6.10 -4.91
C LEU A 55 -5.18 -7.54 -5.34
N LYS A 56 -6.15 -7.77 -6.24
CA LYS A 56 -6.42 -9.10 -6.80
C LYS A 56 -5.28 -9.61 -7.69
N GLN A 57 -4.55 -8.75 -8.40
CA GLN A 57 -3.41 -9.17 -9.22
C GLN A 57 -2.24 -9.69 -8.37
N LEU A 58 -2.04 -9.11 -7.19
CA LEU A 58 -1.06 -9.57 -6.19
C LEU A 58 -1.39 -10.93 -5.57
N ALA A 59 -2.63 -11.40 -5.71
CA ALA A 59 -3.15 -12.60 -5.08
C ALA A 59 -3.17 -13.83 -5.99
N VAL A 60 -2.50 -13.76 -7.15
CA VAL A 60 -2.37 -14.85 -8.14
C VAL A 60 -1.06 -15.60 -7.96
#